data_AF-S4P213-F1
#
_entry.id   AF-S4P213-F1
#
_cell.length_a   1.000
_cell.length_b   1.000
_cell.length_c   1.000
_cell.angle_alpha   90.00
_cell.angle_beta   90.00
_cell.angle_gamma   90.00
#
_symmetry.space_group_name_H-M   'P 1'
#
loop_
_entity.id
_entity.type
_entity.pdbx_description
1 polymer ?
#
loop_
_entity_poly.entity_id
_entity_poly.type
_entity_poly.pdbx_seq_one_letter_code
_entity_poly.pdbx_strand_id
1 'polypeptide(L)'
;MRDNMKPCQHTLSDDVVYKDVVVIGNGPSGMVTSFMLAGNVPHLKPIPDDLPIDDMLKIRLQNLPTGQNLLEADLTALAEGLEGRSQNPIA
;
A
#
# COMPACT_ATOMS: atom_id res chain seq x y z
N MET A 1 14.81 17.30 0.09
CA MET A 1 13.77 17.54 -0.93
C MET A 1 12.43 17.26 -0.29
N ARG A 2 11.57 18.28 -0.13
CA ARG A 2 10.18 18.09 0.31
C ARG A 2 9.38 17.80 -0.95
N ASP A 3 8.84 16.58 -1.05
CA ASP A 3 8.00 16.20 -2.18
C ASP A 3 6.75 17.09 -2.19
N ASN A 4 6.50 17.75 -3.32
CA ASN A 4 5.31 18.57 -3.58
C ASN A 4 4.06 17.69 -3.73
N MET A 5 3.71 16.91 -2.71
CA MET A 5 2.42 16.22 -2.68
C MET A 5 1.32 17.25 -2.41
N LYS A 6 0.41 17.41 -3.37
CA LYS A 6 -0.82 18.17 -3.17
C LYS A 6 -1.56 17.55 -1.98
N PRO A 7 -2.03 18.35 -1.01
CA PRO A 7 -2.87 17.82 0.06
C PRO A 7 -4.14 17.24 -0.57
N CYS A 8 -4.41 15.96 -0.32
CA CYS A 8 -5.67 15.35 -0.73
C CYS A 8 -6.81 16.08 -0.02
N GLN A 9 -7.70 16.72 -0.79
CA GLN A 9 -8.96 17.25 -0.26
C GLN A 9 -9.93 16.08 -0.09
N HIS A 10 -9.79 15.37 1.02
CA HIS A 10 -10.86 14.49 1.49
C HIS A 10 -11.81 15.34 2.33
N THR A 11 -13.02 15.55 1.84
CA THR A 11 -14.13 16.08 2.65
C THR A 11 -14.52 14.98 3.62
N LEU A 12 -13.91 14.98 4.81
CA LEU A 12 -14.35 14.13 5.90
C LEU A 12 -15.76 14.57 6.29
N SER A 13 -16.67 13.62 6.41
CA SER A 13 -18.01 13.89 6.91
C SER A 13 -17.94 14.25 8.40
N ASP A 14 -18.86 15.09 8.88
CA ASP A 14 -18.88 15.58 10.27
C ASP A 14 -19.15 14.47 11.31
N ASP A 15 -19.56 13.29 10.86
CA ASP A 15 -19.81 12.10 11.68
C ASP A 15 -18.60 11.18 11.86
N VAL A 16 -17.40 11.58 11.39
CA VAL A 16 -16.16 10.81 11.57
C VAL A 16 -15.71 10.81 13.03
N VAL A 17 -15.66 9.61 13.64
CA VAL A 17 -15.16 9.40 15.01
C VAL A 17 -13.78 8.77 14.97
N TYR A 18 -12.77 9.51 15.43
CA TYR A 18 -11.42 8.98 15.62
C TYR A 18 -11.34 8.07 16.84
N LYS A 19 -10.54 7.01 16.74
CA LYS A 19 -10.34 6.03 17.81
C LYS A 19 -8.86 5.70 17.96
N ASP A 20 -8.43 5.53 19.20
CA ASP A 20 -7.16 4.91 19.49
C ASP A 20 -7.23 3.41 19.20
N VAL A 21 -6.22 2.89 18.50
CA VAL A 21 -6.17 1.50 18.08
C VAL A 21 -4.86 0.88 18.56
N VAL A 22 -4.95 -0.32 19.13
CA VAL A 22 -3.78 -1.15 19.46
C VAL A 22 -3.68 -2.26 18.40
N VAL A 23 -2.58 -2.27 17.65
CA VAL A 23 -2.27 -3.33 16.70
C VAL A 23 -1.44 -4.40 17.40
N ILE A 24 -1.92 -5.64 17.41
CA ILE A 24 -1.22 -6.77 18.04
C ILE A 24 -0.50 -7.55 16.95
N GLY A 25 0.83 -7.58 17.03
CA GLY A 25 1.71 -8.31 16.12
C GLY A 25 2.64 -7.41 15.33
N ASN A 26 3.94 -7.73 15.35
CA ASN A 26 5.00 -6.93 14.71
C ASN A 26 5.43 -7.50 13.35
N GLY A 27 4.59 -8.32 12.72
CA GLY A 27 4.82 -8.79 11.37
C GLY A 27 4.63 -7.67 10.32
N PRO A 28 4.93 -7.94 9.04
CA PRO A 28 4.73 -6.97 7.97
C PRO A 28 3.31 -6.41 7.93
N SER A 29 2.30 -7.28 8.12
CA SER A 29 0.90 -6.87 8.18
C SER A 29 0.63 -5.87 9.31
N GLY A 30 1.10 -6.14 10.53
CA GLY A 30 0.87 -5.25 11.68
C GLY A 30 1.59 -3.91 11.55
N MET A 31 2.82 -3.91 11.01
CA MET A 31 3.55 -2.68 10.73
C MET A 31 2.85 -1.84 9.65
N VAL A 32 2.41 -2.45 8.56
CA VAL A 32 1.70 -1.76 7.47
C VAL A 32 0.35 -1.22 7.94
N THR A 33 -0.42 -2.00 8.70
CA THR A 33 -1.68 -1.54 9.29
C THR A 33 -1.46 -0.36 10.24
N SER A 34 -0.45 -0.42 11.11
CA SER A 34 -0.13 0.68 12.02
C SER A 34 0.25 1.95 11.26
N PHE A 35 1.05 1.81 10.20
CA PHE A 35 1.45 2.92 9.34
C PHE A 35 0.23 3.58 8.65
N MET A 36 -0.71 2.77 8.16
CA MET A 36 -1.94 3.26 7.53
C MET A 36 -2.88 3.95 8.52
N LEU A 37 -3.08 3.37 9.71
CA LEU A 37 -3.92 3.94 10.76
C LEU A 37 -3.38 5.29 11.29
N ALA A 38 -2.08 5.51 11.19
CA ALA A 38 -1.46 6.82 11.45
C ALA A 38 -1.73 7.88 10.36
N GLY A 39 -2.52 7.56 9.34
CA GLY A 39 -2.90 8.47 8.25
C GLY A 39 -1.98 8.45 7.04
N ASN A 40 -1.06 7.47 6.96
CA ASN A 40 -0.19 7.33 5.78
C ASN A 40 -0.84 6.45 4.72
N VAL A 41 -0.61 6.78 3.46
CA VAL A 41 -1.14 6.02 2.31
C VAL A 41 0.04 5.51 1.48
N PRO A 42 0.08 4.22 1.10
CA PRO A 42 1.16 3.70 0.29
C PRO A 42 1.02 4.18 -1.16
N HIS A 43 2.00 4.91 -1.67
CA HIS A 43 2.07 5.32 -3.06
C HIS A 43 3.22 4.65 -3.78
N LEU A 44 3.04 4.38 -5.07
CA LEU A 44 4.12 3.83 -5.89
C LEU A 44 5.21 4.89 -6.10
N LYS A 45 6.43 4.54 -5.69
CA LYS A 45 7.66 5.29 -5.99
C LYS A 45 8.29 4.78 -7.29
N PRO A 46 9.17 5.58 -7.95
CA PRO A 46 9.98 5.09 -9.05
C PRO A 46 10.69 3.79 -8.65
N ILE A 47 10.47 2.74 -9.45
CA ILE A 47 10.99 1.40 -9.15
C ILE A 47 12.46 1.36 -9.58
N PRO A 48 13.40 1.11 -8.66
CA PRO A 48 14.81 0.95 -9.02
C PRO A 48 15.03 -0.25 -9.94
N ASP A 49 16.01 -0.16 -10.84
CA ASP A 49 16.30 -1.26 -11.76
C ASP A 49 16.84 -2.51 -11.05
N ASP A 50 17.50 -2.32 -9.92
CA ASP A 50 18.14 -3.35 -9.09
C ASP A 50 17.24 -3.92 -7.99
N LEU A 51 15.97 -3.50 -7.93
CA LEU A 51 15.02 -4.03 -6.94
C LEU A 51 14.75 -5.52 -7.21
N PRO A 52 15.01 -6.44 -6.26
CA PRO A 52 14.85 -7.87 -6.47
C PRO A 52 13.38 -8.29 -6.35
N ILE A 53 12.56 -7.86 -7.30
CA ILE A 53 11.16 -8.26 -7.45
C ILE A 53 10.98 -9.10 -8.71
N ASP A 54 9.88 -9.85 -8.76
CA ASP A 54 9.47 -10.59 -9.94
C ASP A 54 9.29 -9.66 -11.15
N ASP A 55 9.77 -10.10 -12.33
CA ASP A 55 9.76 -9.29 -13.55
C ASP A 55 8.33 -8.95 -14.00
N MET A 56 7.38 -9.87 -13.82
CA MET A 56 5.99 -9.62 -14.20
C MET A 56 5.35 -8.60 -13.25
N LEU A 57 5.61 -8.72 -11.95
CA LEU A 57 5.20 -7.70 -10.97
C LEU A 57 5.82 -6.33 -11.30
N LYS A 58 7.12 -6.29 -11.66
CA LYS A 58 7.80 -5.05 -12.07
C LYS A 58 7.08 -4.38 -13.25
N ILE A 59 6.76 -5.15 -14.29
CA ILE A 59 6.04 -4.64 -15.47
C ILE A 59 4.64 -4.13 -15.10
N ARG A 60 3.87 -4.88 -14.31
CA ARG A 60 2.54 -4.46 -13.86
C ARG A 60 2.59 -3.14 -13.08
N LEU A 61 3.55 -3.01 -12.16
CA LEU A 61 3.73 -1.78 -11.38
C LEU A 61 4.21 -0.61 -12.25
N GLN A 62 5.09 -0.83 -13.23
CA GLN A 62 5.53 0.22 -14.17
C GLN A 62 4.39 0.78 -15.04
N ASN A 63 3.33 -0.01 -15.27
CA ASN A 63 2.16 0.42 -16.01
C ASN A 63 1.17 1.25 -15.18
N LEU A 64 1.37 1.36 -13.86
CA LEU A 64 0.54 2.20 -13.00
C LEU A 64 0.91 3.68 -13.15
N PRO A 65 -0.06 4.62 -13.11
CA PRO A 65 0.23 6.05 -13.07
C PRO A 65 1.17 6.44 -11.92
N THR A 66 2.13 7.31 -12.21
CA THR A 66 3.05 7.84 -11.20
C THR A 66 2.28 8.51 -10.07
N GLY A 67 2.58 8.13 -8.82
CA GLY A 67 1.94 8.68 -7.64
C GLY A 67 0.56 8.07 -7.32
N GLN A 68 0.12 7.04 -8.06
CA GLN A 68 -1.09 6.31 -7.71
C GLN A 68 -0.98 5.70 -6.30
N ASN A 69 -2.07 5.80 -5.55
CA ASN A 69 -2.28 5.06 -4.32
C ASN A 69 -2.35 3.56 -4.61
N LEU A 70 -1.47 2.77 -4.01
CA LEU A 70 -1.44 1.32 -4.23
C LEU A 70 -2.72 0.63 -3.73
N LEU A 71 -3.45 1.22 -2.79
CA LEU A 71 -4.74 0.68 -2.32
C LEU A 71 -5.85 0.81 -3.37
N GLU A 72 -5.68 1.69 -4.35
CA GLU A 72 -6.62 1.88 -5.47
C GLU A 72 -6.21 1.07 -6.71
N ALA A 73 -5.05 0.41 -6.68
CA ALA A 73 -4.63 -0.49 -7.73
C ALA A 73 -5.37 -1.83 -7.62
N ASP A 74 -5.41 -2.59 -8.72
CA ASP A 74 -5.92 -3.96 -8.68
C ASP A 74 -4.91 -4.87 -7.96
N LEU A 75 -5.10 -4.99 -6.65
CA LEU A 75 -4.24 -5.81 -5.79
C LEU A 75 -4.28 -7.29 -6.16
N THR A 76 -5.38 -7.78 -6.75
CA THR A 76 -5.50 -9.17 -7.18
C THR A 76 -4.58 -9.42 -8.37
N ALA A 77 -4.65 -8.55 -9.38
CA ALA A 77 -3.76 -8.63 -10.55
C ALA A 77 -2.28 -8.45 -10.17
N LEU A 78 -1.98 -7.58 -9.19
CA LEU A 78 -0.61 -7.43 -8.67
C LEU A 78 -0.13 -8.67 -7.90
N ALA A 79 -1.02 -9.39 -7.23
CA ALA A 79 -0.68 -10.58 -6.44
C ALA A 79 -0.60 -11.88 -7.25
N GLU A 80 -0.99 -11.88 -8.54
CA GLU A 80 -0.82 -13.03 -9.43
C GLU A 80 0.62 -13.53 -9.47
N GLY A 81 0.83 -14.83 -9.22
CA GLY A 81 2.15 -15.46 -9.11
C GLY A 81 2.65 -15.61 -7.67
N LEU A 82 1.91 -15.11 -6.67
CA LEU A 82 2.21 -15.29 -5.24
C LEU A 82 1.44 -16.46 -4.62
N GLU A 83 0.76 -17.29 -5.41
CA GLU A 83 -0.02 -18.42 -4.91
C GLU A 83 0.86 -19.38 -4.09
N GLY A 84 0.34 -19.86 -2.96
CA GLY A 84 1.05 -20.78 -2.08
C GLY A 84 2.21 -20.17 -1.27
N ARG A 85 2.54 -18.88 -1.44
CA ARG A 85 3.54 -18.18 -0.61
C ARG A 85 3.01 -17.78 0.77
N SER A 86 1.69 -17.71 0.93
CA SER A 86 1.04 -17.50 2.22
C SER A 86 0.21 -18.74 2.59
N GLN A 87 0.44 -19.27 3.79
CA GLN A 87 -0.44 -20.26 4.42
C GLN A 87 -1.39 -19.61 5.45
N ASN A 88 -1.45 -18.27 5.48
CA ASN A 88 -2.41 -17.60 6.32
C ASN A 88 -3.82 -17.85 5.74
N PRO A 89 -4.74 -18.53 6.46
CA PRO A 89 -6.07 -18.86 5.96
C PRO A 89 -6.97 -17.63 5.75
N ILE A 90 -6.49 -16.43 6.11
CA ILE A 90 -7.18 -15.14 5.98
C ILE A 90 -6.55 -14.27 4.87
N ALA A 91 -5.41 -14.69 4.29
CA ALA A 91 -4.74 -13.95 3.21
C ALA A 91 -5.40 -14.17 1.84
#